data_AF-A0A9D6F8Q6-F1
#
_entry.id   AF-A0A9D6F8Q6-F1
#
_cell.length_a   1.000
_cell.length_b   1.000
_cell.length_c   1.000
_cell.angle_alpha   90.00
_cell.angle_beta   90.00
_cell.angle_gamma   90.00
#
_symmetry.space_group_name_H-M   'P 1'
#
loop_
_entity.id
_entity.type
_entity.pdbx_description
1 polymer ?
#
loop_
_entity_poly.entity_id
_entity_poly.type
_entity_poly.pdbx_seq_one_letter_code
_entity_poly.pdbx_strand_id
1 'polypeptide(L)'
;MRNILQRTRLWAWYSGWEGHRILWTTGMGVVVALLLAVGGGALQSPPRPIASHTGTIPAAEFSRLIQDFSEKGGNFFADNFTSNESAYLYILKPLQELGATGGAYVGVGPEQNFTYLAHIRPEIAFIVDIRRQAVIQHLMYKAIFQLAPTRAEFLSLLFSKPLDGPGAPKNDAPIEEILRYFFTAQSNEGSYRTNLIRLEKMIRQEFRFPLTEDDHQALAYLYRAFYNADLTISFRMTGRLYGRYWGARFPNLAELILATDQDGNAGSFLVTDSAYQFVRQLQRQNRVIPVVGDFGGTKALAAVADYLTR
;
A
#
# COMPACT_ATOMS: atom_id res chain seq x y z
N MET A 1 -21.07 -26.11 61.37
CA MET A 1 -20.30 -27.35 61.53
C MET A 1 -18.89 -27.10 61.03
N ARG A 2 -17.92 -27.13 61.97
CA ARG A 2 -16.46 -27.31 61.89
C ARG A 2 -15.67 -26.64 60.73
N ASN A 3 -14.85 -25.60 61.00
CA ASN A 3 -13.46 -25.61 61.54
C ASN A 3 -12.44 -26.18 60.52
N ILE A 4 -11.23 -25.66 60.21
CA ILE A 4 -10.13 -24.94 60.91
C ILE A 4 -9.12 -24.55 59.77
N LEU A 5 -8.60 -23.33 59.61
CA LEU A 5 -7.47 -22.64 60.27
C LEU A 5 -6.03 -23.17 59.97
N GLN A 6 -5.09 -22.21 59.82
CA GLN A 6 -3.60 -22.23 59.95
C GLN A 6 -2.78 -22.55 58.67
N ARG A 7 -1.97 -21.65 58.07
CA ARG A 7 -0.76 -20.88 58.51
C ARG A 7 0.32 -21.73 59.18
N THR A 8 1.48 -21.87 58.51
CA THR A 8 2.84 -21.68 59.09
C THR A 8 3.94 -21.67 58.02
N ARG A 9 5.01 -20.92 58.33
CA ARG A 9 6.26 -20.65 57.60
C ARG A 9 7.38 -21.55 58.14
N LEU A 10 8.49 -21.65 57.39
CA LEU A 10 9.94 -21.67 57.77
C LEU A 10 10.70 -22.70 56.90
N TRP A 11 11.59 -22.29 55.96
CA TRP A 11 13.04 -22.00 56.13
C TRP A 11 13.80 -23.17 56.79
N ALA A 12 14.93 -23.74 56.34
CA ALA A 12 15.94 -23.44 55.33
C ALA A 12 16.89 -24.67 55.20
N TRP A 13 17.71 -24.77 54.15
CA TRP A 13 19.19 -24.81 54.27
C TRP A 13 19.89 -24.83 52.90
N TYR A 14 21.02 -24.12 52.87
CA TYR A 14 21.95 -23.82 51.78
C TYR A 14 23.00 -24.93 51.57
N SER A 15 23.57 -25.07 50.36
CA SER A 15 25.00 -25.40 50.16
C SER A 15 25.46 -25.24 48.68
N GLY A 16 26.63 -24.58 48.51
CA GLY A 16 27.55 -24.55 47.35
C GLY A 16 27.09 -23.83 46.07
N TRP A 17 27.55 -22.61 45.71
CA TRP A 17 28.79 -22.28 44.94
C TRP A 17 28.99 -23.15 43.69
N GLU A 18 29.30 -22.70 42.47
CA GLU A 18 29.53 -21.41 41.79
C GLU A 18 29.50 -21.75 40.27
N GLY A 19 29.15 -20.80 39.39
CA GLY A 19 29.37 -21.01 37.94
C GLY A 19 28.42 -20.27 37.00
N HIS A 20 28.75 -19.03 36.70
CA HIS A 20 28.42 -18.27 35.49
C HIS A 20 26.99 -18.37 34.92
N ARG A 21 26.11 -17.47 35.36
CA ARG A 21 24.92 -17.04 34.59
C ARG A 21 25.05 -15.56 34.24
N ILE A 22 25.46 -15.29 33.00
CA ILE A 22 25.32 -13.97 32.38
C ILE A 22 23.83 -13.78 32.10
N LEU A 23 23.19 -12.99 32.96
CA LEU A 23 21.84 -12.48 32.76
C LEU A 23 21.87 -11.43 31.65
N TRP A 24 21.31 -11.78 30.49
CA TRP A 24 20.87 -10.80 29.52
C TRP A 24 19.56 -10.17 30.03
N THR A 25 19.70 -9.19 30.93
CA THR A 25 18.64 -8.22 31.24
C THR A 25 19.00 -6.90 30.60
N THR A 26 18.54 -6.70 29.37
CA THR A 26 18.34 -5.38 28.75
C THR A 26 17.10 -5.57 27.88
N GLY A 27 15.91 -5.16 28.33
CA GLY A 27 15.58 -3.75 28.47
C GLY A 27 15.42 -3.19 27.07
N MET A 28 14.32 -3.54 26.39
CA MET A 28 13.94 -2.98 25.10
C MET A 28 13.40 -1.57 25.37
N GLY A 29 14.31 -0.68 25.75
CA GLY A 29 14.06 0.75 25.84
C GLY A 29 13.86 1.27 24.43
N VAL A 30 12.66 1.78 24.17
CA VAL A 30 12.38 2.64 23.02
C VAL A 30 13.27 3.87 23.18
N VAL A 31 14.40 3.90 22.48
CA VAL A 31 15.21 5.12 22.35
C VAL A 31 14.50 6.01 21.34
N VAL A 32 13.66 6.90 21.83
CA VAL A 32 13.32 8.12 21.10
C VAL A 32 14.56 9.00 21.15
N ALA A 33 15.40 8.94 20.13
CA ALA A 33 16.48 9.89 19.95
C ALA A 33 15.88 11.24 19.50
N LEU A 34 15.55 12.09 20.47
CA LEU A 34 15.36 13.52 20.25
C LEU A 34 16.73 14.14 19.97
N LEU A 35 17.07 14.29 18.68
CA LEU A 35 18.20 15.09 18.23
C LEU A 35 17.88 16.58 18.49
N LEU A 36 18.23 17.07 19.68
CA LEU A 36 18.37 18.50 19.93
C LEU A 36 19.66 18.99 19.25
N ALA A 37 19.54 19.38 17.99
CA ALA A 37 20.58 20.14 17.32
C ALA A 37 20.65 21.53 17.96
N VAL A 38 21.68 21.76 18.76
CA VAL A 38 22.09 23.10 19.19
C VAL A 38 22.63 23.81 17.94
N GLY A 39 21.78 24.62 17.31
CA GLY A 39 22.11 25.35 16.09
C GLY A 39 23.13 26.45 16.34
N GLY A 40 24.38 26.22 15.90
CA GLY A 40 25.22 27.31 15.40
C GLY A 40 24.60 27.88 14.13
N GLY A 41 24.62 29.20 13.98
CA GLY A 41 23.94 29.94 12.92
C GLY A 41 24.26 29.42 11.52
N ALA A 42 23.40 28.55 11.00
CA ALA A 42 23.33 28.26 9.58
C ALA A 42 22.58 29.41 8.93
N LEU A 43 23.23 30.10 8.00
CA LEU A 43 22.60 30.99 7.04
C LEU A 43 21.41 30.23 6.43
N GLN A 44 20.19 30.61 6.84
CA GLN A 44 18.97 30.09 6.25
C GLN A 44 18.99 30.49 4.77
N SER A 45 19.29 29.52 3.90
CA SER A 45 19.03 29.70 2.48
C SER A 45 17.54 30.05 2.34
N PRO A 46 17.17 31.04 1.52
CA PRO A 46 15.76 31.37 1.31
C PRO A 46 15.03 30.08 0.89
N PRO A 47 13.83 29.81 1.41
CA PRO A 47 13.08 28.62 1.02
C PRO A 47 12.95 28.62 -0.50
N ARG A 48 13.49 27.59 -1.15
CA ARG A 48 13.30 27.42 -2.59
C ARG A 48 11.78 27.35 -2.85
N PRO A 49 11.25 28.08 -3.84
CA PRO A 49 9.86 27.91 -4.21
C PRO A 49 9.63 26.43 -4.54
N ILE A 50 8.66 25.82 -3.87
CA ILE A 50 8.25 24.44 -4.16
C ILE A 50 7.67 24.48 -5.57
N ALA A 51 8.23 23.67 -6.47
CA ALA A 51 7.71 23.57 -7.82
C ALA A 51 6.30 22.96 -7.78
N SER A 52 5.37 23.58 -8.51
CA SER A 52 4.05 22.99 -8.69
C SER A 52 4.12 21.89 -9.75
N HIS A 53 3.57 20.73 -9.41
CA HIS A 53 3.52 19.55 -10.28
C HIS A 53 2.09 19.27 -10.75
N THR A 54 1.36 20.35 -11.06
CA THR A 54 -0.01 20.30 -11.59
C THR A 54 -0.01 20.06 -13.11
N GLY A 55 -1.09 19.46 -13.62
CA GLY A 55 -1.27 19.20 -15.05
C GLY A 55 -1.20 17.72 -15.43
N THR A 56 -1.11 17.42 -16.72
CA THR A 56 -0.96 16.04 -17.23
C THR A 56 0.48 15.81 -17.66
N ILE A 57 1.14 14.82 -17.08
CA ILE A 57 2.48 14.40 -17.50
C ILE A 57 2.32 13.60 -18.81
N PRO A 58 3.01 13.94 -19.92
CA PRO A 58 2.95 13.15 -21.14
C PRO A 58 3.35 11.69 -20.90
N ALA A 59 2.70 10.73 -21.59
CA ALA A 59 2.97 9.30 -21.37
C ALA A 59 4.44 8.89 -21.57
N ALA A 60 5.12 9.50 -22.55
CA ALA A 60 6.54 9.26 -22.76
C ALA A 60 7.40 9.75 -21.58
N GLU A 61 7.04 10.89 -20.99
CA GLU A 61 7.71 11.40 -19.79
C GLU A 61 7.39 10.54 -18.58
N PHE A 62 6.14 10.14 -18.37
CA PHE A 62 5.74 9.19 -17.32
C PHE A 62 6.57 7.90 -17.38
N SER A 63 6.63 7.26 -18.56
CA SER A 63 7.43 6.05 -18.74
C SER A 63 8.92 6.30 -18.48
N ARG A 64 9.44 7.46 -18.90
CA ARG A 64 10.83 7.84 -18.68
C ARG A 64 11.12 8.05 -17.19
N LEU A 65 10.26 8.73 -16.43
CA LEU A 65 10.43 8.92 -14.99
C LEU A 65 10.54 7.59 -14.25
N ILE A 66 9.67 6.62 -14.57
CA ILE A 66 9.73 5.28 -13.96
C ILE A 66 11.08 4.62 -14.26
N GLN A 67 11.53 4.64 -15.52
CA GLN A 67 12.77 3.97 -15.94
C GLN A 67 14.02 4.66 -15.39
N ASP A 68 14.10 5.98 -15.51
CA ASP A 68 15.26 6.78 -15.13
C ASP A 68 15.44 6.78 -13.62
N PHE A 69 14.34 6.86 -12.85
CA PHE A 69 14.42 6.96 -11.39
C PHE A 69 14.59 5.59 -10.74
N SER A 70 14.11 4.52 -11.40
CA SER A 70 14.23 3.17 -10.87
C SER A 70 15.68 2.73 -10.76
N GLU A 71 15.98 1.97 -9.72
CA GLU A 71 17.24 1.24 -9.56
C GLU A 71 17.03 -0.27 -9.68
N LYS A 72 18.10 -1.05 -9.45
CA LYS A 72 18.00 -2.51 -9.50
C LYS A 72 17.07 -2.99 -8.40
N GLY A 73 16.07 -3.80 -8.77
CA GLY A 73 15.14 -4.37 -7.79
C GLY A 73 15.84 -5.26 -6.76
N GLY A 74 15.32 -5.24 -5.54
CA GLY A 74 15.74 -6.11 -4.45
C GLY A 74 14.77 -7.27 -4.22
N ASN A 75 15.14 -8.11 -3.26
CA ASN A 75 14.35 -9.29 -2.89
C ASN A 75 13.37 -8.95 -1.76
N PHE A 76 12.17 -9.51 -1.84
CA PHE A 76 11.19 -9.45 -0.76
C PHE A 76 10.62 -10.84 -0.50
N PHE A 77 10.46 -11.21 0.77
CA PHE A 77 10.22 -12.59 1.21
C PHE A 77 8.73 -13.01 1.18
N ALA A 78 7.85 -12.23 0.55
CA ALA A 78 6.42 -12.41 0.64
C ALA A 78 5.70 -11.89 -0.62
N ASP A 79 4.53 -12.48 -0.91
CA ASP A 79 3.57 -11.91 -1.85
C ASP A 79 2.81 -10.79 -1.13
N ASN A 80 3.27 -9.56 -1.38
CA ASN A 80 2.71 -8.34 -0.78
C ASN A 80 1.89 -7.57 -1.82
N PHE A 81 0.76 -8.16 -2.20
CA PHE A 81 -0.19 -7.61 -3.19
C PHE A 81 -1.26 -6.73 -2.57
N THR A 82 -1.46 -6.81 -1.27
CA THR A 82 -2.39 -5.97 -0.52
C THR A 82 -1.77 -5.62 0.81
N SER A 83 -2.16 -4.48 1.36
CA SER A 83 -1.65 -4.05 2.66
C SER A 83 -1.94 -5.09 3.74
N ASN A 84 -1.07 -5.15 4.74
CA ASN A 84 -1.29 -5.96 5.93
C ASN A 84 -1.55 -5.10 7.17
N GLU A 85 -1.77 -3.79 6.97
CA GLU A 85 -1.94 -2.79 8.01
C GLU A 85 -3.41 -2.73 8.46
N SER A 86 -3.73 -3.39 9.58
CA SER A 86 -5.10 -3.37 10.14
C SER A 86 -5.57 -2.00 10.65
N ALA A 87 -4.64 -1.05 10.85
CA ALA A 87 -4.92 0.28 11.41
C ALA A 87 -4.51 1.41 10.46
N TYR A 88 -4.41 1.16 9.15
CA TYR A 88 -3.91 2.14 8.18
C TYR A 88 -4.70 3.45 8.13
N LEU A 89 -5.97 3.45 8.57
CA LEU A 89 -6.78 4.67 8.64
C LEU A 89 -6.52 5.54 9.87
N TYR A 90 -5.86 5.03 10.91
CA TYR A 90 -5.72 5.76 12.18
C TYR A 90 -4.86 7.03 12.03
N ILE A 91 -4.00 7.08 11.02
CA ILE A 91 -3.16 8.23 10.74
C ILE A 91 -3.91 9.37 10.01
N LEU A 92 -5.11 9.13 9.47
CA LEU A 92 -5.84 10.12 8.68
C LEU A 92 -6.21 11.36 9.48
N LYS A 93 -6.68 11.20 10.72
CA LYS A 93 -7.02 12.32 11.61
C LYS A 93 -5.78 13.16 11.96
N PRO A 94 -4.66 12.58 12.43
CA PRO A 94 -3.41 13.33 12.57
C PRO A 94 -2.97 14.08 11.29
N LEU A 95 -3.09 13.46 10.11
CA LEU A 95 -2.77 14.12 8.84
C LEU A 95 -3.67 15.33 8.57
N GLN A 96 -4.96 15.21 8.84
CA GLN A 96 -5.92 16.32 8.71
C GLN A 96 -5.61 17.45 9.71
N GLU A 97 -5.33 17.12 10.97
CA GLU A 97 -4.96 18.09 12.02
C GLU A 97 -3.66 18.84 11.69
N LEU A 98 -2.71 18.17 11.03
CA LEU A 98 -1.47 18.78 10.53
C LEU A 98 -1.66 19.59 9.25
N GLY A 99 -2.87 19.61 8.67
CA GLY A 99 -3.14 20.27 7.40
C GLY A 99 -2.37 19.66 6.23
N ALA A 100 -2.10 18.35 6.28
CA ALA A 100 -1.39 17.63 5.21
C ALA A 100 -2.26 17.58 3.95
N THR A 101 -2.13 18.58 3.10
CA THR A 101 -2.84 18.70 1.82
C THR A 101 -1.92 19.20 0.71
N GLY A 102 -2.16 18.76 -0.52
CA GLY A 102 -1.38 19.18 -1.69
C GLY A 102 0.06 18.66 -1.68
N GLY A 103 0.94 19.38 -2.38
CA GLY A 103 2.36 19.05 -2.48
C GLY A 103 2.64 17.69 -3.14
N ALA A 104 3.73 17.04 -2.73
CA ALA A 104 4.12 15.73 -3.23
C ALA A 104 3.89 14.65 -2.18
N TYR A 105 3.40 13.49 -2.62
CA TYR A 105 3.28 12.29 -1.81
C TYR A 105 4.40 11.30 -2.17
N VAL A 106 5.04 10.72 -1.15
CA VAL A 106 5.97 9.60 -1.33
C VAL A 106 5.52 8.47 -0.42
N GLY A 107 5.24 7.30 -0.99
CA GLY A 107 4.75 6.14 -0.26
C GLY A 107 5.38 4.84 -0.72
N VAL A 108 5.09 3.76 0.01
CA VAL A 108 5.59 2.40 -0.25
C VAL A 108 4.42 1.43 -0.26
N GLY A 109 4.56 0.31 -0.97
CA GLY A 109 3.55 -0.74 -0.97
C GLY A 109 2.39 -0.49 -1.94
N PRO A 110 1.28 -1.23 -1.80
CA PRO A 110 0.25 -1.33 -2.82
C PRO A 110 -0.87 -0.28 -2.66
N GLU A 111 -2.13 -0.70 -2.48
CA GLU A 111 -3.34 0.11 -2.62
C GLU A 111 -3.64 1.04 -1.45
N GLN A 112 -3.05 0.86 -0.27
CA GLN A 112 -3.28 1.77 0.87
C GLN A 112 -2.85 3.20 0.53
N ASN A 113 -1.85 3.33 -0.35
CA ASN A 113 -1.43 4.61 -0.92
C ASN A 113 -2.62 5.38 -1.52
N PHE A 114 -3.52 4.71 -2.27
CA PHE A 114 -4.65 5.38 -2.92
C PHE A 114 -5.62 6.01 -1.91
N THR A 115 -5.79 5.39 -0.76
CA THR A 115 -6.56 5.99 0.35
C THR A 115 -5.87 7.27 0.83
N TYR A 116 -4.57 7.22 1.10
CA TYR A 116 -3.83 8.43 1.50
C TYR A 116 -3.88 9.53 0.42
N LEU A 117 -3.77 9.18 -0.86
CA LEU A 117 -3.92 10.12 -1.98
C LEU A 117 -5.30 10.79 -1.98
N ALA A 118 -6.37 10.05 -1.70
CA ALA A 118 -7.74 10.58 -1.68
C ALA A 118 -7.96 11.61 -0.55
N HIS A 119 -7.27 11.45 0.59
CA HIS A 119 -7.38 12.34 1.74
C HIS A 119 -6.41 13.53 1.66
N ILE A 120 -5.13 13.28 1.33
CA ILE A 120 -4.08 14.31 1.25
C ILE A 120 -4.24 15.16 -0.01
N ARG A 121 -4.81 14.60 -1.08
CA ARG A 121 -4.98 15.28 -2.37
C ARG A 121 -3.70 15.95 -2.92
N PRO A 122 -2.59 15.19 -3.05
CA PRO A 122 -1.33 15.75 -3.53
C PRO A 122 -1.41 16.16 -5.00
N GLU A 123 -0.50 17.04 -5.42
CA GLU A 123 -0.30 17.39 -6.82
C GLU A 123 0.34 16.25 -7.60
N ILE A 124 1.24 15.49 -6.98
CA ILE A 124 1.96 14.37 -7.58
C ILE A 124 2.30 13.32 -6.51
N ALA A 125 2.36 12.06 -6.91
CA ALA A 125 2.69 10.94 -6.04
C ALA A 125 3.79 10.07 -6.64
N PHE A 126 4.77 9.69 -5.82
CA PHE A 126 5.77 8.67 -6.11
C PHE A 126 5.55 7.48 -5.20
N ILE A 127 5.40 6.29 -5.78
CA ILE A 127 5.32 5.04 -5.01
C ILE A 127 6.63 4.30 -5.17
N VAL A 128 7.47 4.36 -4.15
CA VAL A 128 8.82 3.79 -4.14
C VAL A 128 8.78 2.45 -3.43
N ASP A 129 9.12 1.38 -4.14
CA ASP A 129 9.12 0.02 -3.58
C ASP A 129 10.32 -0.75 -4.11
N ILE A 130 10.93 -1.57 -3.26
CA ILE A 130 12.13 -2.33 -3.59
C ILE A 130 11.87 -3.39 -4.68
N ARG A 131 10.60 -3.79 -4.86
CA ARG A 131 10.19 -4.86 -5.79
C ARG A 131 9.84 -4.28 -7.15
N ARG A 132 10.45 -4.83 -8.22
CA ARG A 132 9.99 -4.58 -9.60
C ARG A 132 8.52 -4.97 -9.79
N GLN A 133 8.07 -6.02 -9.13
CA GLN A 133 6.69 -6.47 -9.15
C GLN A 133 5.70 -5.40 -8.64
N ALA A 134 6.09 -4.57 -7.67
CA ALA A 134 5.23 -3.49 -7.18
C ALA A 134 5.02 -2.40 -8.24
N VAL A 135 6.04 -2.11 -9.06
CA VAL A 135 5.89 -1.21 -10.21
C VAL A 135 4.89 -1.78 -11.22
N ILE A 136 4.99 -3.09 -11.54
CA ILE A 136 4.05 -3.75 -12.44
C ILE A 136 2.63 -3.76 -11.86
N GLN A 137 2.48 -3.93 -10.54
CA GLN A 137 1.20 -3.82 -9.86
C GLN A 137 0.58 -2.42 -9.96
N HIS A 138 1.35 -1.37 -9.74
CA HIS A 138 0.85 0.00 -9.89
C HIS A 138 0.53 0.35 -11.34
N LEU A 139 1.27 -0.17 -12.33
CA LEU A 139 0.91 -0.04 -13.74
C LEU A 139 -0.39 -0.77 -14.08
N MET A 140 -0.63 -1.95 -13.50
CA MET A 140 -1.90 -2.66 -13.61
C MET A 140 -3.05 -1.85 -13.02
N TYR A 141 -2.91 -1.33 -11.78
CA TYR A 141 -3.92 -0.47 -11.18
C TYR A 141 -4.19 0.77 -12.01
N LYS A 142 -3.15 1.45 -12.51
CA LYS A 142 -3.28 2.61 -13.38
C LYS A 142 -4.10 2.28 -14.63
N ALA A 143 -3.86 1.13 -15.26
CA ALA A 143 -4.65 0.66 -16.40
C ALA A 143 -6.11 0.41 -16.00
N ILE A 144 -6.37 -0.21 -14.85
CA ILE A 144 -7.73 -0.38 -14.33
C ILE A 144 -8.41 0.98 -14.09
N PHE A 145 -7.76 1.94 -13.42
CA PHE A 145 -8.32 3.29 -13.20
C PHE A 145 -8.64 4.02 -14.50
N GLN A 146 -7.79 3.89 -15.53
CA GLN A 146 -8.06 4.46 -16.86
C GLN A 146 -9.36 3.90 -17.45
N LEU A 147 -9.57 2.59 -17.27
CA LEU A 147 -10.67 1.81 -17.85
C LEU A 147 -11.96 1.80 -17.04
N ALA A 148 -11.91 2.10 -15.74
CA ALA A 148 -13.05 2.07 -14.83
C ALA A 148 -13.52 3.47 -14.46
N PRO A 149 -14.57 4.01 -15.12
CA PRO A 149 -15.22 5.25 -14.71
C PRO A 149 -15.75 5.23 -13.28
N THR A 150 -16.15 4.07 -12.74
CA THR A 150 -16.80 3.93 -11.43
C THR A 150 -16.07 2.98 -10.49
N ARG A 151 -16.40 3.08 -9.19
CA ARG A 151 -15.90 2.18 -8.13
C ARG A 151 -16.25 0.71 -8.38
N ALA A 152 -17.45 0.45 -8.89
CA ALA A 152 -17.89 -0.90 -9.23
C ALA A 152 -17.10 -1.45 -10.43
N GLU A 153 -16.91 -0.64 -11.48
CA GLU A 153 -16.11 -1.04 -12.66
C GLU A 153 -14.65 -1.31 -12.30
N PHE A 154 -14.09 -0.59 -11.30
CA PHE A 154 -12.75 -0.83 -10.80
C PHE A 154 -12.61 -2.25 -10.25
N LEU A 155 -13.52 -2.66 -9.35
CA LEU A 155 -13.52 -3.99 -8.77
C LEU A 155 -13.88 -5.07 -9.80
N SER A 156 -14.78 -4.75 -10.74
CA SER A 156 -15.14 -5.63 -11.86
C SER A 156 -13.92 -5.98 -12.70
N LEU A 157 -13.13 -4.99 -13.08
CA LEU A 157 -11.88 -5.20 -13.82
C LEU A 157 -10.83 -5.88 -12.94
N LEU A 158 -10.67 -5.49 -11.68
CA LEU A 158 -9.67 -6.07 -10.79
C LEU A 158 -9.86 -7.58 -10.59
N PHE A 159 -11.10 -8.03 -10.47
CA PHE A 159 -11.44 -9.43 -10.20
C PHE A 159 -11.92 -10.21 -11.43
N SER A 160 -12.08 -9.53 -12.57
CA SER A 160 -12.73 -10.07 -13.78
C SER A 160 -14.12 -10.65 -13.50
N LYS A 161 -14.91 -9.89 -12.73
CA LYS A 161 -16.30 -10.17 -12.39
C LYS A 161 -17.20 -9.21 -13.14
N PRO A 162 -17.87 -9.63 -14.24
CA PRO A 162 -18.75 -8.75 -15.02
C PRO A 162 -19.83 -8.07 -14.17
N LEU A 163 -20.24 -6.86 -14.55
CA LEU A 163 -21.31 -6.07 -13.90
C LEU A 163 -22.68 -6.24 -14.57
N ASP A 164 -22.90 -7.37 -15.25
CA ASP A 164 -24.14 -7.65 -16.01
C ASP A 164 -25.14 -8.54 -15.23
N GLY A 165 -24.75 -9.04 -14.07
CA GLY A 165 -25.62 -9.85 -13.21
C GLY A 165 -26.73 -9.06 -12.51
N PRO A 166 -27.81 -9.73 -12.07
CA PRO A 166 -28.86 -9.12 -11.25
C PRO A 166 -28.29 -8.43 -10.00
N GLY A 167 -28.79 -7.24 -9.68
CA GLY A 167 -28.32 -6.48 -8.52
C GLY A 167 -26.95 -5.81 -8.72
N ALA A 168 -26.51 -5.63 -9.96
CA ALA A 168 -25.36 -4.78 -10.26
C ALA A 168 -25.53 -3.39 -9.60
N PRO A 169 -24.55 -2.93 -8.80
CA PRO A 169 -24.70 -1.73 -8.00
C PRO A 169 -24.75 -0.49 -8.88
N LYS A 170 -25.54 0.51 -8.45
CA LYS A 170 -25.51 1.85 -9.05
C LYS A 170 -24.18 2.56 -8.74
N ASN A 171 -23.86 3.60 -9.51
CA ASN A 171 -22.60 4.35 -9.34
C ASN A 171 -22.47 4.99 -7.94
N ASP A 172 -23.58 5.44 -7.37
CA ASP A 172 -23.70 6.08 -6.07
C ASP A 172 -23.99 5.10 -4.92
N ALA A 173 -24.01 3.79 -5.19
CA ALA A 173 -24.28 2.78 -4.17
C ALA A 173 -23.26 2.86 -3.01
N PRO A 174 -23.68 2.61 -1.76
CA PRO A 174 -22.77 2.46 -0.63
C PRO A 174 -21.73 1.36 -0.89
N ILE A 175 -20.54 1.50 -0.32
CA ILE A 175 -19.45 0.55 -0.56
C ILE A 175 -19.83 -0.88 -0.12
N GLU A 176 -20.62 -1.02 0.93
CA GLU A 176 -21.13 -2.29 1.43
C GLU A 176 -22.02 -3.01 0.42
N GLU A 177 -22.82 -2.27 -0.36
CA GLU A 177 -23.65 -2.82 -1.43
C GLU A 177 -22.79 -3.27 -2.61
N ILE A 178 -21.80 -2.46 -3.00
CA ILE A 178 -20.83 -2.82 -4.04
C ILE A 178 -20.09 -4.10 -3.65
N LEU A 179 -19.57 -4.20 -2.42
CA LEU A 179 -18.86 -5.40 -1.97
C LEU A 179 -19.79 -6.61 -1.88
N ARG A 180 -21.04 -6.43 -1.42
CA ARG A 180 -22.04 -7.52 -1.37
C ARG A 180 -22.28 -8.13 -2.74
N TYR A 181 -22.33 -7.30 -3.80
CA TYR A 181 -22.40 -7.79 -5.17
C TYR A 181 -21.18 -8.66 -5.51
N PHE A 182 -19.97 -8.17 -5.24
CA PHE A 182 -18.75 -8.91 -5.59
C PHE A 182 -18.54 -10.19 -4.78
N PHE A 183 -19.06 -10.29 -3.56
CA PHE A 183 -19.05 -11.54 -2.80
C PHE A 183 -19.88 -12.67 -3.44
N THR A 184 -20.90 -12.34 -4.22
CA THR A 184 -21.77 -13.34 -4.87
C THR A 184 -21.53 -13.48 -6.37
N ALA A 185 -21.03 -12.42 -7.02
CA ALA A 185 -20.66 -12.44 -8.43
C ALA A 185 -19.52 -13.44 -8.70
N GLN A 186 -19.61 -14.14 -9.82
CA GLN A 186 -18.61 -15.14 -10.22
C GLN A 186 -17.52 -14.50 -11.08
N SER A 187 -16.26 -14.84 -10.77
CA SER A 187 -15.14 -14.51 -11.66
C SER A 187 -15.29 -15.26 -12.98
N ASN A 188 -15.00 -14.60 -14.10
CA ASN A 188 -15.16 -15.17 -15.42
C ASN A 188 -13.80 -15.29 -16.13
N GLU A 189 -13.41 -16.51 -16.51
CA GLU A 189 -12.11 -16.79 -17.16
C GLU A 189 -11.98 -16.09 -18.52
N GLY A 190 -13.07 -15.97 -19.28
CA GLY A 190 -13.09 -15.24 -20.55
C GLY A 190 -12.87 -13.74 -20.35
N SER A 191 -13.51 -13.16 -19.34
CA SER A 191 -13.29 -11.78 -18.90
C SER A 191 -11.84 -11.58 -18.43
N TYR A 192 -11.29 -12.51 -17.65
CA TYR A 192 -9.89 -12.46 -17.21
C TYR A 192 -8.92 -12.38 -18.39
N ARG A 193 -9.04 -13.28 -19.36
CA ARG A 193 -8.15 -13.30 -20.54
C ARG A 193 -8.27 -12.01 -21.35
N THR A 194 -9.50 -11.55 -21.56
CA THR A 194 -9.78 -10.32 -22.30
C THR A 194 -9.21 -9.10 -21.59
N ASN A 195 -9.42 -9.01 -20.28
CA ASN A 195 -8.91 -7.91 -19.47
C ASN A 195 -7.39 -7.92 -19.41
N LEU A 196 -6.74 -9.06 -19.22
CA LEU A 196 -5.27 -9.15 -19.16
C LEU A 196 -4.63 -8.60 -20.45
N ILE A 197 -5.14 -9.00 -21.62
CA ILE A 197 -4.69 -8.48 -22.92
C ILE A 197 -4.91 -6.95 -23.00
N ARG A 198 -6.06 -6.47 -22.52
CA ARG A 198 -6.39 -5.04 -22.52
C ARG A 198 -5.47 -4.23 -21.60
N LEU A 199 -5.18 -4.73 -20.40
CA LEU A 199 -4.27 -4.11 -19.44
C LEU A 199 -2.84 -4.06 -19.99
N GLU A 200 -2.34 -5.16 -20.55
CA GLU A 200 -1.02 -5.21 -21.17
C GLU A 200 -0.90 -4.22 -22.35
N LYS A 201 -1.90 -4.21 -23.24
CA LYS A 201 -1.95 -3.28 -24.37
C LYS A 201 -1.91 -1.82 -23.90
N MET A 202 -2.67 -1.49 -22.86
CA MET A 202 -2.71 -0.15 -22.29
C MET A 202 -1.35 0.27 -21.72
N ILE A 203 -0.69 -0.61 -20.96
CA ILE A 203 0.64 -0.32 -20.40
C ILE A 203 1.67 -0.08 -21.51
N ARG A 204 1.68 -0.93 -22.54
CA ARG A 204 2.66 -0.82 -23.63
C ARG A 204 2.41 0.35 -24.57
N GLN A 205 1.15 0.62 -24.92
CA GLN A 205 0.81 1.57 -25.97
C GLN A 205 0.45 2.94 -25.41
N GLU A 206 -0.48 3.00 -24.46
CA GLU A 206 -0.99 4.25 -23.91
C GLU A 206 -0.01 4.84 -22.89
N PHE A 207 0.56 4.01 -22.01
CA PHE A 207 1.57 4.48 -21.04
C PHE A 207 2.98 4.48 -21.63
N ARG A 208 3.14 3.95 -22.84
CA ARG A 208 4.42 3.82 -23.56
C ARG A 208 5.51 3.13 -22.74
N PHE A 209 5.10 2.22 -21.87
CA PHE A 209 6.02 1.54 -20.95
C PHE A 209 6.53 0.23 -21.58
N PRO A 210 7.85 0.06 -21.76
CA PRO A 210 8.41 -1.16 -22.32
C PRO A 210 8.38 -2.29 -21.27
N LEU A 211 7.43 -3.21 -21.40
CA LEU A 211 7.40 -4.43 -20.61
C LEU A 211 8.47 -5.40 -21.11
N THR A 212 9.28 -5.91 -20.18
CA THR A 212 10.17 -7.06 -20.41
C THR A 212 9.37 -8.37 -20.32
N GLU A 213 9.94 -9.48 -20.75
CA GLU A 213 9.31 -10.81 -20.61
C GLU A 213 8.97 -11.13 -19.13
N ASP A 214 9.89 -10.81 -18.21
CA ASP A 214 9.65 -10.97 -16.77
C ASP A 214 8.49 -10.08 -16.28
N ASP A 215 8.36 -8.87 -16.83
CA ASP A 215 7.25 -7.98 -16.48
C ASP A 215 5.90 -8.53 -16.99
N HIS A 216 5.86 -9.16 -18.17
CA HIS A 216 4.66 -9.83 -18.68
C HIS A 216 4.23 -10.98 -17.76
N GLN A 217 5.18 -11.81 -17.33
CA GLN A 217 4.93 -12.92 -16.41
C GLN A 217 4.48 -12.40 -15.03
N ALA A 218 5.12 -11.35 -14.53
CA ALA A 218 4.75 -10.72 -13.27
C ALA A 218 3.32 -10.13 -13.31
N LEU A 219 2.94 -9.47 -14.40
CA LEU A 219 1.59 -8.95 -14.60
C LEU A 219 0.55 -10.07 -14.61
N ALA A 220 0.81 -11.15 -15.37
CA ALA A 220 -0.09 -12.30 -15.43
C ALA A 220 -0.25 -12.99 -14.08
N TYR A 221 0.86 -13.20 -13.35
CA TYR A 221 0.87 -13.79 -12.01
C TYR A 221 0.06 -12.95 -11.00
N LEU A 222 0.36 -11.65 -10.95
CA LEU A 222 -0.33 -10.70 -10.08
C LEU A 222 -1.84 -10.66 -10.37
N TYR A 223 -2.20 -10.48 -11.64
CA TYR A 223 -3.61 -10.36 -12.02
C TYR A 223 -4.36 -11.67 -11.77
N ARG A 224 -3.70 -12.82 -11.95
CA ARG A 224 -4.25 -14.13 -11.58
C ARG A 224 -4.49 -14.26 -10.08
N ALA A 225 -3.62 -13.68 -9.24
CA ALA A 225 -3.81 -13.67 -7.79
C ALA A 225 -5.10 -12.92 -7.39
N PHE A 226 -5.34 -11.73 -7.97
CA PHE A 226 -6.58 -10.99 -7.77
C PHE A 226 -7.81 -11.74 -8.30
N TYR A 227 -7.71 -12.36 -9.48
CA TYR A 227 -8.79 -13.17 -10.03
C TYR A 227 -9.17 -14.36 -9.13
N ASN A 228 -8.18 -15.07 -8.58
CA ASN A 228 -8.40 -16.26 -7.76
C ASN A 228 -8.86 -15.95 -6.34
N ALA A 229 -8.25 -14.94 -5.69
CA ALA A 229 -8.51 -14.63 -4.30
C ALA A 229 -9.58 -13.55 -4.12
N ASP A 230 -9.86 -12.74 -5.14
CA ASP A 230 -10.92 -11.73 -5.13
C ASP A 230 -10.80 -10.81 -3.90
N LEU A 231 -11.92 -10.45 -3.26
CA LEU A 231 -11.96 -9.68 -2.02
C LEU A 231 -11.26 -10.35 -0.83
N THR A 232 -10.96 -11.64 -0.93
CA THR A 232 -10.28 -12.42 0.12
C THR A 232 -8.76 -12.42 -0.04
N ILE A 233 -8.21 -11.74 -1.07
CA ILE A 233 -6.77 -11.56 -1.21
C ILE A 233 -6.21 -10.89 0.04
N SER A 234 -5.09 -11.41 0.54
CA SER A 234 -4.41 -10.94 1.75
C SER A 234 -2.89 -11.06 1.56
N PHE A 235 -2.12 -10.35 2.38
CA PHE A 235 -0.68 -10.51 2.43
C PHE A 235 -0.29 -11.96 2.76
N ARG A 236 0.65 -12.53 2.00
CA ARG A 236 1.11 -13.92 2.19
C ARG A 236 2.62 -13.98 2.40
N MET A 237 3.05 -14.41 3.58
CA MET A 237 4.44 -14.81 3.77
C MET A 237 4.73 -16.09 3.00
N THR A 238 5.80 -16.12 2.22
CA THR A 238 6.25 -17.33 1.51
C THR A 238 7.42 -18.00 2.26
N GLY A 239 7.56 -19.32 2.13
CA GLY A 239 8.72 -20.08 2.65
C GLY A 239 8.67 -20.54 4.12
N ARG A 240 9.81 -21.06 4.64
CA ARG A 240 9.98 -21.64 5.99
C ARG A 240 9.63 -20.69 7.15
N LEU A 241 9.51 -19.39 6.89
CA LEU A 241 9.09 -18.37 7.86
C LEU A 241 7.60 -18.46 8.22
N TYR A 242 6.80 -19.13 7.37
CA TYR A 242 5.40 -19.49 7.66
C TYR A 242 5.26 -20.22 9.00
N GLY A 243 6.29 -20.99 9.37
CA GLY A 243 6.34 -21.80 10.57
C GLY A 243 6.52 -21.04 11.90
N ARG A 244 6.81 -19.74 11.90
CA ARG A 244 7.14 -18.98 13.13
C ARG A 244 6.09 -17.94 13.53
N TYR A 245 5.19 -17.59 12.61
CA TYR A 245 4.12 -16.60 12.80
C TYR A 245 2.72 -17.23 12.69
N TRP A 246 2.54 -18.45 13.24
CA TRP A 246 1.28 -19.20 13.33
C TRP A 246 0.21 -18.47 14.17
N GLY A 247 -0.29 -17.34 13.70
CA GLY A 247 -1.35 -16.60 14.40
C GLY A 247 -1.61 -15.17 13.91
N ALA A 248 -0.75 -14.58 13.08
CA ALA A 248 -1.01 -13.25 12.53
C ALA A 248 -2.01 -13.36 11.37
N ARG A 249 -3.31 -13.17 11.67
CA ARG A 249 -4.33 -12.94 10.65
C ARG A 249 -4.12 -11.54 10.09
N PHE A 250 -3.53 -11.45 8.89
CA PHE A 250 -3.49 -10.21 8.14
C PHE A 250 -4.88 -9.89 7.59
N PRO A 251 -5.25 -8.60 7.48
CA PRO A 251 -6.51 -8.23 6.86
C PRO A 251 -6.50 -8.67 5.39
N ASN A 252 -7.66 -9.09 4.88
CA ASN A 252 -7.89 -9.21 3.46
C ASN A 252 -8.36 -7.88 2.86
N LEU A 253 -8.44 -7.81 1.53
CA LEU A 253 -8.82 -6.60 0.82
C LEU A 253 -10.22 -6.09 1.20
N ALA A 254 -11.22 -6.95 1.42
CA ALA A 254 -12.52 -6.51 1.91
C ALA A 254 -12.44 -5.87 3.31
N GLU A 255 -11.66 -6.47 4.22
CA GLU A 255 -11.44 -5.92 5.56
C GLU A 255 -10.73 -4.55 5.51
N LEU A 256 -9.77 -4.37 4.59
CA LEU A 256 -9.13 -3.07 4.38
C LEU A 256 -10.09 -2.02 3.80
N ILE A 257 -10.94 -2.41 2.84
CA ILE A 257 -11.92 -1.50 2.23
C ILE A 257 -12.96 -1.06 3.27
N LEU A 258 -13.40 -1.99 4.13
CA LEU A 258 -14.41 -1.75 5.18
C LEU A 258 -13.81 -1.24 6.50
N ALA A 259 -12.49 -1.07 6.58
CA ALA A 259 -11.85 -0.58 7.79
C ALA A 259 -12.37 0.82 8.15
N THR A 260 -12.34 1.12 9.45
CA THR A 260 -12.67 2.43 9.99
C THR A 260 -11.47 3.05 10.70
N ASP A 261 -11.49 4.38 10.83
CA ASP A 261 -10.59 5.10 11.74
C ASP A 261 -10.98 4.87 13.22
N GLN A 262 -10.31 5.60 14.12
CA GLN A 262 -10.55 5.52 15.58
C GLN A 262 -11.92 6.09 16.01
N ASP A 263 -12.54 6.91 15.16
CA ASP A 263 -13.84 7.54 15.41
C ASP A 263 -14.98 6.76 14.72
N GLY A 264 -14.67 5.63 14.06
CA GLY A 264 -15.63 4.75 13.38
C GLY A 264 -15.95 5.16 11.94
N ASN A 265 -15.21 6.10 11.35
CA ASN A 265 -15.46 6.55 9.97
C ASN A 265 -14.73 5.66 8.96
N ALA A 266 -15.45 5.26 7.90
CA ALA A 266 -14.83 4.57 6.76
C ALA A 266 -13.95 5.52 5.96
N GLY A 267 -12.78 5.05 5.53
CA GLY A 267 -11.76 5.93 4.93
C GLY A 267 -11.18 5.50 3.58
N SER A 268 -11.46 4.28 3.11
CA SER A 268 -10.90 3.77 1.83
C SER A 268 -11.23 4.66 0.63
N PHE A 269 -10.34 4.72 -0.36
CA PHE A 269 -10.59 5.46 -1.62
C PHE A 269 -11.82 4.97 -2.39
N LEU A 270 -12.34 3.78 -2.07
CA LEU A 270 -13.57 3.21 -2.64
C LEU A 270 -14.84 3.59 -1.87
N VAL A 271 -14.74 4.25 -0.72
CA VAL A 271 -15.93 4.58 0.11
C VAL A 271 -16.83 5.59 -0.60
N THR A 272 -16.26 6.64 -1.19
CA THR A 272 -17.02 7.70 -1.86
C THR A 272 -16.61 7.84 -3.33
N ASP A 273 -17.55 8.27 -4.18
CA ASP A 273 -17.22 8.55 -5.58
C ASP A 273 -16.18 9.68 -5.70
N SER A 274 -16.26 10.72 -4.87
CA SER A 274 -15.31 11.84 -4.92
C SER A 274 -13.87 11.43 -4.58
N ALA A 275 -13.67 10.51 -3.64
CA ALA A 275 -12.36 9.93 -3.33
C ALA A 275 -11.84 9.12 -4.51
N TYR A 276 -12.67 8.24 -5.07
CA TYR A 276 -12.32 7.42 -6.22
C TYR A 276 -11.97 8.27 -7.45
N GLN A 277 -12.81 9.25 -7.79
CA GLN A 277 -12.57 10.12 -8.95
C GLN A 277 -11.31 10.96 -8.79
N PHE A 278 -10.96 11.38 -7.57
CA PHE A 278 -9.70 12.09 -7.34
C PHE A 278 -8.49 11.21 -7.68
N VAL A 279 -8.43 9.99 -7.11
CA VAL A 279 -7.33 9.05 -7.39
C VAL A 279 -7.30 8.69 -8.87
N ARG A 280 -8.46 8.41 -9.46
CA ARG A 280 -8.59 8.13 -10.88
C ARG A 280 -8.07 9.27 -11.75
N GLN A 281 -8.40 10.51 -11.41
CA GLN A 281 -7.93 11.68 -12.14
C GLN A 281 -6.40 11.80 -12.06
N LEU A 282 -5.82 11.63 -10.87
CA LEU A 282 -4.37 11.66 -10.66
C LEU A 282 -3.66 10.57 -11.49
N GLN A 283 -4.24 9.36 -11.51
CA GLN A 283 -3.77 8.25 -12.35
C GLN A 283 -3.86 8.58 -13.85
N ARG A 284 -5.00 9.10 -14.33
CA ARG A 284 -5.21 9.46 -15.75
C ARG A 284 -4.29 10.59 -16.21
N GLN A 285 -3.91 11.48 -15.31
CA GLN A 285 -2.97 12.57 -15.57
C GLN A 285 -1.50 12.14 -15.47
N ASN A 286 -1.24 10.84 -15.27
CA ASN A 286 0.08 10.25 -15.12
C ASN A 286 0.87 10.80 -13.92
N ARG A 287 0.17 11.21 -12.84
CA ARG A 287 0.75 11.83 -11.64
C ARG A 287 0.89 10.89 -10.45
N VAL A 288 0.73 9.57 -10.66
CA VAL A 288 1.11 8.53 -9.70
C VAL A 288 2.19 7.68 -10.35
N ILE A 289 3.45 7.93 -9.98
CA ILE A 289 4.64 7.37 -10.61
C ILE A 289 5.22 6.27 -9.73
N PRO A 290 5.08 4.98 -10.09
CA PRO A 290 5.74 3.91 -9.36
C PRO A 290 7.22 3.81 -9.75
N VAL A 291 8.11 3.64 -8.77
CA VAL A 291 9.57 3.59 -8.96
C VAL A 291 10.14 2.41 -8.19
N VAL A 292 11.04 1.65 -8.81
CA VAL A 292 11.82 0.64 -8.08
C VAL A 292 12.87 1.36 -7.24
N GLY A 293 12.81 1.24 -5.93
CA GLY A 293 13.74 1.92 -5.03
C GLY A 293 13.95 1.20 -3.71
N ASP A 294 15.21 1.12 -3.31
CA ASP A 294 15.62 0.82 -1.94
C ASP A 294 15.71 2.14 -1.17
N PHE A 295 15.07 2.22 -0.01
CA PHE A 295 15.14 3.41 0.84
C PHE A 295 16.54 3.64 1.43
N GLY A 296 17.36 2.59 1.52
CA GLY A 296 18.79 2.68 1.81
C GLY A 296 19.67 2.85 0.56
N GLY A 297 19.07 2.86 -0.64
CA GLY A 297 19.74 3.03 -1.91
C GLY A 297 20.13 4.48 -2.19
N THR A 298 20.95 4.68 -3.22
CA THR A 298 21.52 6.00 -3.56
C THR A 298 20.83 6.69 -4.72
N LYS A 299 19.89 6.03 -5.42
CA LYS A 299 19.34 6.53 -6.69
C LYS A 299 17.89 6.97 -6.59
N ALA A 300 16.96 6.06 -6.26
CA ALA A 300 15.53 6.31 -6.47
C ALA A 300 15.00 7.51 -5.70
N LEU A 301 15.24 7.57 -4.39
CA LEU A 301 14.79 8.70 -3.56
C LEU A 301 15.52 10.01 -3.90
N ALA A 302 16.80 9.94 -4.27
CA ALA A 302 17.56 11.11 -4.69
C ALA A 302 16.99 11.70 -6.00
N ALA A 303 16.67 10.85 -6.98
CA ALA A 303 16.07 11.27 -8.25
C ALA A 303 14.67 11.87 -8.05
N VAL A 304 13.85 11.30 -7.14
CA VAL A 304 12.56 11.86 -6.77
C VAL A 304 12.73 13.24 -6.12
N ALA A 305 13.66 13.40 -5.19
CA ALA A 305 13.93 14.69 -4.55
C ALA A 305 14.42 15.75 -5.56
N ASP A 306 15.32 15.36 -6.47
CA ASP A 306 15.82 16.23 -7.54
C ASP A 306 14.71 16.66 -8.51
N TYR A 307 13.74 15.79 -8.79
CA TYR A 307 12.58 16.12 -9.62
C TYR A 307 11.65 17.11 -8.92
N LEU A 308 11.35 16.87 -7.65
CA LEU A 308 10.40 17.68 -6.88
C LEU A 308 10.91 19.10 -6.59
N THR A 309 12.22 19.31 -6.64
CA THR A 309 12.85 20.61 -6.36
C THR A 309 13.11 21.48 -7.61
N ARG A 310 12.76 20.99 -8.80
CA ARG A 310 12.83 21.72 -10.08
C ARG A 310 11.48 22.29 -10.43
#